data_AF-A0A5J6MU72-F1
#
_entry.id   AF-A0A5J6MU72-F1
#
_cell.length_a   1.000
_cell.length_b   1.000
_cell.length_c   1.000
_cell.angle_alpha   90.00
_cell.angle_beta   90.00
_cell.angle_gamma   90.00
#
_symmetry.space_group_name_H-M   'P 1'
#
loop_
_entity.id
_entity.type
_entity.pdbx_description
1 polymer ?
#
loop_
_entity_poly.entity_id
_entity_poly.type
_entity_poly.pdbx_seq_one_letter_code
_entity_poly.pdbx_strand_id
1 'polypeptide(L)'
;MTDTVLRDSGNGKRVTPSRERQAGPAAGGPEGPDNDERVASRREQRAEPLYIGRIKVYPRKVRGTMRRLKTAMLLLLLAVYYAAPWLRWDRGPGAPDQALLIDLPGRRGYFLWVEIWPQEVYYLTGILVLAALGLFLATSLFGRVWCGFTCPQTVWTDLFMWVERAIEGDRNARMRLDKQPLSVDKAARKIAKHGAWLVIALLTGGAWAMYFTDAPTLVREFFTGQASLTVYFFVGLFTFTTYLLAGWAREQVCTYMCPWPRIQGAMLDEDSLNVTYRTWRGEPRGKHKAGTSWEGHGDCVDCFSCVAVCPTGIDIRDGAQLECIGCGLCIDACNEVMTKVGRPQGLIAFDSARNLALQSAGQPRVPWKPIRLRTIVYVALLLLVAAGVVAALGTRSTLDINVLPERTPLFVLLKDGSIQNAYTLKILNKQRLAREFTLTVASPANARIEIVGAEPDGTLAAKPDHVATYRVLVSLPRAEVKDERQDLTFVLTDKAGDDSARHRTVFRGPHS
;
A
#
# COMPACT_ATOMS: atom_id res chain seq x y z
N MET A 1 -58.07 -69.65 -17.26
CA MET A 1 -57.56 -69.03 -18.49
C MET A 1 -57.11 -67.63 -18.12
N THR A 2 -55.79 -67.50 -17.87
CA THR A 2 -54.88 -66.33 -17.90
C THR A 2 -55.48 -64.92 -17.66
N ASP A 3 -55.24 -64.25 -16.52
CA ASP A 3 -54.01 -63.54 -16.07
C ASP A 3 -53.61 -62.39 -17.02
N THR A 4 -53.37 -61.11 -16.63
CA THR A 4 -53.01 -60.49 -15.34
C THR A 4 -53.36 -58.98 -15.39
N VAL A 5 -53.72 -58.39 -14.25
CA VAL A 5 -53.93 -56.96 -14.03
C VAL A 5 -52.68 -56.34 -13.38
N LEU A 6 -52.23 -55.16 -13.85
CA LEU A 6 -51.36 -54.26 -13.10
C LEU A 6 -51.95 -52.85 -13.10
N ARG A 7 -52.17 -52.30 -11.91
CA ARG A 7 -52.57 -50.90 -11.68
C ARG A 7 -51.76 -50.29 -10.53
N ASP A 8 -51.15 -49.17 -10.88
CA ASP A 8 -51.09 -47.87 -10.20
C ASP A 8 -50.36 -47.62 -8.85
N SER A 9 -49.40 -46.69 -9.00
CA SER A 9 -49.11 -45.46 -8.22
C SER A 9 -49.24 -45.40 -6.69
N GLY A 10 -48.09 -45.13 -6.05
CA GLY A 10 -47.87 -43.93 -5.23
C GLY A 10 -48.23 -43.96 -3.74
N ASN A 11 -47.24 -44.00 -2.84
CA ASN A 11 -46.86 -42.90 -1.92
C ASN A 11 -45.78 -43.39 -0.92
N GLY A 12 -44.87 -42.49 -0.56
CA GLY A 12 -43.58 -42.82 0.05
C GLY A 12 -43.54 -43.01 1.57
N LYS A 13 -42.46 -43.64 2.02
CA LYS A 13 -41.84 -43.51 3.35
C LYS A 13 -40.33 -43.78 3.21
N ARG A 14 -39.50 -42.75 3.47
CA ARG A 14 -38.03 -42.86 3.53
C ARG A 14 -37.64 -43.54 4.85
N VAL A 15 -36.84 -44.60 4.74
CA VAL A 15 -36.13 -45.23 5.85
C VAL A 15 -34.64 -44.96 5.66
N THR A 16 -34.00 -44.36 6.67
CA THR A 16 -32.55 -44.19 6.79
C THR A 16 -31.87 -45.51 7.16
N PRO A 17 -30.62 -45.74 6.72
CA PRO A 17 -29.67 -46.52 7.51
C PRO A 17 -28.38 -45.74 7.85
N SER A 18 -28.13 -45.70 9.16
CA SER A 18 -26.86 -45.82 9.89
C SER A 18 -25.52 -45.41 9.25
N ARG A 19 -24.86 -44.45 9.92
CA ARG A 19 -23.43 -44.13 9.83
C ARG A 19 -22.56 -45.35 10.16
N GLU A 20 -21.86 -45.87 9.16
CA GLU A 20 -20.70 -46.73 9.36
C GLU A 20 -19.40 -45.90 9.30
N ARG A 21 -18.50 -46.18 10.24
CA ARG A 21 -17.20 -45.52 10.41
C ARG A 21 -16.31 -45.89 9.23
N GLN A 22 -15.88 -44.92 8.42
CA GLN A 22 -14.76 -45.11 7.51
C GLN A 22 -13.50 -44.48 8.11
N ALA A 23 -12.54 -45.37 8.36
CA ALA A 23 -11.18 -45.09 8.74
C ALA A 23 -10.49 -44.20 7.69
N GLY A 24 -9.62 -43.30 8.14
CA GLY A 24 -8.77 -42.51 7.25
C GLY A 24 -7.75 -43.39 6.52
N PRO A 25 -7.31 -43.03 5.30
CA PRO A 25 -6.33 -43.83 4.59
C PRO A 25 -4.95 -43.64 5.23
N ALA A 26 -4.37 -44.75 5.63
CA ALA A 26 -2.98 -44.90 6.04
C ALA A 26 -2.05 -44.73 4.83
N ALA A 27 -0.82 -44.30 5.13
CA ALA A 27 0.27 -44.12 4.19
C ALA A 27 0.83 -45.47 3.66
N GLY A 28 1.30 -45.46 2.40
CA GLY A 28 2.38 -46.32 1.90
C GLY A 28 2.00 -47.49 0.99
N GLY A 29 2.39 -47.40 -0.29
CA GLY A 29 2.40 -48.48 -1.29
C GLY A 29 2.94 -47.97 -2.64
N PRO A 30 3.65 -48.79 -3.45
CA PRO A 30 4.90 -48.42 -4.14
C PRO A 30 4.72 -47.63 -5.44
N GLU A 31 5.71 -46.78 -5.73
CA GLU A 31 5.92 -46.11 -7.02
C GLU A 31 6.09 -47.14 -8.15
N GLY A 32 5.23 -47.04 -9.16
CA GLY A 32 5.43 -47.59 -10.49
C GLY A 32 5.40 -46.44 -11.52
N PRO A 33 6.20 -46.49 -12.60
CA PRO A 33 6.28 -45.43 -13.59
C PRO A 33 5.06 -45.48 -14.54
N ASP A 34 4.73 -44.34 -15.15
CA ASP A 34 3.62 -44.08 -16.08
C ASP A 34 2.21 -43.95 -15.47
N ASN A 35 1.85 -42.71 -15.08
CA ASN A 35 0.46 -42.25 -15.06
C ASN A 35 0.30 -40.75 -15.33
N ASP A 36 1.33 -40.06 -15.83
CA ASP A 36 1.27 -38.63 -16.13
C ASP A 36 0.84 -38.38 -17.58
N GLU A 37 -0.45 -38.64 -17.88
CA GLU A 37 -1.22 -37.93 -18.93
C GLU A 37 -2.71 -38.36 -19.00
N ARG A 38 -3.33 -38.76 -17.89
CA ARG A 38 -4.80 -38.88 -17.88
C ARG A 38 -5.43 -37.50 -17.77
N VAL A 39 -6.00 -37.01 -18.87
CA VAL A 39 -6.85 -35.83 -18.88
C VAL A 39 -8.11 -36.14 -18.05
N ALA A 40 -8.14 -35.67 -16.80
CA ALA A 40 -9.28 -35.84 -15.91
C ALA A 40 -10.54 -35.24 -16.55
N SER A 41 -11.64 -35.97 -16.52
CA SER A 41 -12.94 -35.50 -16.98
C SER A 41 -13.39 -34.27 -16.18
N ARG A 42 -14.22 -33.40 -16.77
CA ARG A 42 -14.80 -32.24 -16.05
C ARG A 42 -15.56 -32.62 -14.78
N ARG A 43 -16.04 -33.87 -14.69
CA ARG A 43 -16.71 -34.42 -13.51
C ARG A 43 -15.71 -34.77 -12.41
N GLU A 44 -14.56 -35.34 -12.76
CA GLU A 44 -13.45 -35.61 -11.83
C GLU A 44 -12.81 -34.31 -11.34
N GLN A 45 -12.58 -33.34 -12.23
CA GLN A 45 -12.10 -31.99 -11.86
C GLN A 45 -13.07 -31.25 -10.92
N ARG A 46 -14.38 -31.50 -11.04
CA ARG A 46 -15.40 -30.99 -10.09
C ARG A 46 -15.47 -31.78 -8.78
N ALA A 47 -15.03 -33.03 -8.78
CA ALA A 47 -15.02 -33.91 -7.61
C ALA A 47 -13.77 -33.69 -6.75
N GLU A 48 -12.69 -33.19 -7.34
CA GLU A 48 -11.56 -32.68 -6.57
C GLU A 48 -11.97 -31.45 -5.76
N PRO A 49 -11.58 -31.37 -4.47
CA PRO A 49 -11.83 -30.20 -3.68
C PRO A 49 -11.11 -29.01 -4.32
N LEU A 50 -11.89 -28.06 -4.85
CA LEU A 50 -11.41 -26.79 -5.42
C LEU A 50 -10.58 -25.94 -4.43
N TYR A 51 -10.56 -26.33 -3.15
CA TYR A 51 -9.83 -25.66 -2.09
C TYR A 51 -9.18 -26.67 -1.14
N ILE A 52 -7.84 -26.63 -1.03
CA ILE A 52 -7.10 -27.33 0.02
C ILE A 52 -7.27 -26.55 1.32
N GLY A 53 -7.72 -27.22 2.39
CA GLY A 53 -7.84 -26.61 3.70
C GLY A 53 -6.52 -26.00 4.17
N ARG A 54 -6.56 -24.77 4.70
CA ARG A 54 -5.37 -24.02 5.12
C ARG A 54 -4.49 -24.84 6.08
N ILE A 55 -3.27 -25.11 5.67
CA ILE A 55 -2.23 -25.63 6.56
C ILE A 55 -1.66 -24.45 7.36
N LYS A 56 -1.99 -24.40 8.65
CA LYS A 56 -1.53 -23.30 9.52
C LYS A 56 -0.01 -23.34 9.69
N VAL A 57 0.64 -22.23 9.34
CA VAL A 57 2.09 -22.06 9.51
C VAL A 57 2.41 -21.65 10.95
N TYR A 58 3.41 -22.31 11.55
CA TYR A 58 3.94 -21.99 12.89
C TYR A 58 5.43 -21.62 12.81
N PRO A 59 5.77 -20.37 12.46
CA PRO A 59 7.17 -19.97 12.28
C PRO A 59 7.94 -20.06 13.60
N ARG A 60 9.04 -20.81 13.59
CA ARG A 60 9.95 -20.96 14.74
C ARG A 60 10.75 -19.68 14.97
N LYS A 61 11.14 -19.42 16.23
CA LYS A 61 12.10 -18.37 16.56
C LYS A 61 13.46 -18.66 15.92
N VAL A 62 14.12 -17.62 15.43
CA VAL A 62 15.46 -17.68 14.83
C VAL A 62 16.30 -16.52 15.36
N ARG A 63 17.62 -16.67 15.35
CA ARG A 63 18.59 -15.63 15.69
C ARG A 63 19.61 -15.55 14.56
N GLY A 64 20.04 -14.34 14.23
CA GLY A 64 21.02 -14.09 13.18
C GLY A 64 20.89 -12.68 12.62
N THR A 65 21.62 -12.40 11.56
CA THR A 65 21.71 -11.07 10.96
C THR A 65 20.39 -10.66 10.34
N MET A 66 19.74 -11.55 9.58
CA MET A 66 18.48 -11.24 8.89
C MET A 66 17.36 -10.95 9.90
N ARG A 67 17.31 -11.72 11.00
CA ARG A 67 16.37 -11.46 12.09
C ARG A 67 16.62 -10.11 12.76
N ARG A 68 17.89 -9.75 13.02
CA ARG A 68 18.23 -8.44 13.61
C ARG A 68 17.82 -7.29 12.70
N LEU A 69 18.16 -7.36 11.41
CA LEU A 69 17.77 -6.36 10.41
C LEU A 69 16.24 -6.23 10.31
N LYS A 70 15.52 -7.35 10.24
CA LYS A 70 14.06 -7.34 10.18
C LYS A 70 13.43 -6.74 11.45
N THR A 71 13.98 -7.02 12.62
CA THR A 71 13.52 -6.41 13.87
C THR A 71 13.84 -4.91 13.93
N ALA A 72 15.02 -4.49 13.48
CA ALA A 72 15.38 -3.08 13.41
C ALA A 72 14.43 -2.30 12.48
N MET A 73 14.15 -2.84 11.28
CA MET A 73 13.20 -2.24 10.34
C MET A 73 11.78 -2.21 10.90
N LEU A 74 11.33 -3.28 11.55
CA LEU A 74 10.01 -3.31 12.21
C LEU A 74 9.90 -2.19 13.26
N LEU A 75 10.92 -2.06 14.13
CA LEU A 75 10.91 -1.03 15.17
C LEU A 75 10.96 0.38 14.57
N LEU A 76 11.82 0.61 13.57
CA LEU A 76 11.93 1.90 12.88
C LEU A 76 10.61 2.30 12.22
N LEU A 77 9.99 1.39 11.45
CA LEU A 77 8.76 1.69 10.72
C LEU A 77 7.58 1.94 11.66
N LEU A 78 7.44 1.14 12.72
CA LEU A 78 6.41 1.37 13.73
C LEU A 78 6.67 2.66 14.50
N ALA A 79 7.92 2.96 14.84
CA ALA A 79 8.27 4.22 15.51
C ALA A 79 7.91 5.43 14.64
N VAL A 80 8.27 5.42 13.35
CA VAL A 80 7.89 6.50 12.41
C VAL A 80 6.37 6.59 12.29
N TYR A 81 5.69 5.46 12.12
CA TYR A 81 4.22 5.44 11.98
C TYR A 81 3.49 5.98 13.20
N TYR A 82 3.91 5.61 14.41
CA TYR A 82 3.26 6.05 15.64
C TYR A 82 3.69 7.44 16.11
N ALA A 83 4.93 7.85 15.84
CA ALA A 83 5.47 9.11 16.35
C ALA A 83 5.26 10.28 15.38
N ALA A 84 5.22 10.05 14.07
CA ALA A 84 5.16 11.16 13.11
C ALA A 84 3.94 12.09 13.26
N PRO A 85 2.72 11.61 13.59
CA PRO A 85 1.57 12.49 13.86
C PRO A 85 1.75 13.39 15.09
N TRP A 86 2.65 13.03 16.01
CA TRP A 86 2.90 13.80 17.24
C TRP A 86 3.96 14.88 17.05
N LEU A 87 4.70 14.84 15.94
CA LEU A 87 5.74 15.82 15.68
C LEU A 87 5.09 17.19 15.44
N ARG A 88 5.39 18.15 16.31
CA ARG A 88 4.92 19.53 16.16
C ARG A 88 5.85 20.31 15.23
N TRP A 89 5.25 21.15 14.41
CA TRP A 89 5.91 21.91 13.37
C TRP A 89 5.22 23.26 13.21
N ASP A 90 5.81 24.30 13.79
CA ASP A 90 5.27 25.65 13.70
C ASP A 90 5.42 26.19 12.28
N ARG A 91 4.30 26.65 11.71
CA ARG A 91 4.23 27.27 10.38
C ARG A 91 3.76 28.73 10.47
N GLY A 92 3.60 29.27 11.66
CA GLY A 92 3.05 30.58 11.91
C GLY A 92 1.53 30.57 12.20
N PRO A 93 0.96 31.74 12.46
CA PRO A 93 -0.41 31.87 12.97
C PRO A 93 -1.47 31.31 12.00
N GLY A 94 -2.44 30.57 12.55
CA GLY A 94 -3.61 30.10 11.79
C GLY A 94 -3.43 28.80 11.01
N ALA A 95 -2.21 28.27 10.91
CA ALA A 95 -1.95 26.96 10.33
C ALA A 95 -1.88 25.87 11.42
N PRO A 96 -2.33 24.64 11.14
CA PRO A 96 -2.07 23.51 12.02
C PRO A 96 -0.57 23.32 12.23
N ASP A 97 -0.17 23.03 13.46
CA ASP A 97 1.22 22.82 13.88
C ASP A 97 1.59 21.33 13.97
N GLN A 98 0.86 20.44 13.28
CA GLN A 98 1.24 19.03 13.13
C GLN A 98 2.11 18.85 11.88
N ALA A 99 3.26 18.19 12.00
CA ALA A 99 4.24 18.03 10.92
C ALA A 99 3.65 17.31 9.69
N LEU A 100 2.92 16.22 9.90
CA LEU A 100 2.26 15.44 8.86
C LEU A 100 0.75 15.42 9.11
N LEU A 101 -0.02 16.16 8.33
CA LEU A 101 -1.47 16.24 8.50
C LEU A 101 -2.17 16.37 7.14
N ILE A 102 -3.10 15.46 6.86
CA ILE A 102 -4.06 15.59 5.75
C ILE A 102 -5.34 16.17 6.33
N ASP A 103 -5.42 17.50 6.32
CA ASP A 103 -6.57 18.25 6.81
C ASP A 103 -7.71 18.20 5.78
N LEU A 104 -8.62 17.25 5.96
CA LEU A 104 -9.80 17.10 5.12
C LEU A 104 -10.76 18.31 5.23
N PRO A 105 -11.09 18.83 6.43
CA PRO A 105 -11.89 20.05 6.57
C PRO A 105 -11.29 21.27 5.85
N GLY A 106 -10.00 21.57 6.06
CA GLY A 106 -9.29 22.67 5.40
C GLY A 106 -8.91 22.38 3.95
N ARG A 107 -9.12 21.13 3.50
CA ARG A 107 -8.76 20.60 2.17
C ARG A 107 -7.28 20.82 1.84
N ARG A 108 -6.38 20.48 2.77
CA ARG A 108 -4.93 20.69 2.63
C ARG A 108 -4.13 19.49 3.10
N GLY A 109 -3.01 19.25 2.43
CA GLY A 109 -1.99 18.31 2.89
C GLY A 109 -0.78 19.07 3.42
N TYR A 110 -0.43 18.87 4.68
CA TYR A 110 0.74 19.43 5.32
C TYR A 110 1.83 18.37 5.49
N PHE A 111 3.00 18.62 4.92
CA PHE A 111 4.19 17.78 5.00
C PHE A 111 5.40 18.65 5.38
N LEU A 112 5.68 18.78 6.68
CA LEU A 112 6.66 19.74 7.20
C LEU A 112 6.35 21.13 6.65
N TRP A 113 7.27 21.82 5.97
CA TRP A 113 7.03 23.12 5.35
C TRP A 113 6.14 23.09 4.10
N VAL A 114 5.94 21.93 3.50
CA VAL A 114 5.23 21.81 2.23
C VAL A 114 3.74 21.74 2.50
N GLU A 115 3.02 22.69 1.93
CA GLU A 115 1.57 22.75 1.94
C GLU A 115 1.01 22.50 0.54
N ILE A 116 0.26 21.40 0.41
CA ILE A 116 -0.32 20.91 -0.85
C ILE A 116 -1.81 21.26 -0.86
N TRP A 117 -2.21 22.03 -1.86
CA TRP A 117 -3.61 22.39 -2.10
C TRP A 117 -4.31 21.33 -2.98
N PRO A 118 -5.64 21.25 -3.02
CA PRO A 118 -6.37 20.25 -3.80
C PRO A 118 -6.08 20.32 -5.32
N GLN A 119 -5.78 21.51 -5.82
CA GLN A 119 -5.38 21.72 -7.22
C GLN A 119 -3.98 21.18 -7.51
N GLU A 120 -3.19 20.96 -6.46
CA GLU A 120 -1.79 20.52 -6.50
C GLU A 120 -1.65 19.03 -6.18
N VAL A 121 -2.75 18.28 -6.25
CA VAL A 121 -2.79 16.82 -6.09
C VAL A 121 -1.87 16.11 -7.11
N TYR A 122 -1.46 16.78 -8.19
CA TYR A 122 -0.43 16.24 -9.09
C TYR A 122 0.93 16.00 -8.40
N TYR A 123 1.27 16.69 -7.31
CA TYR A 123 2.45 16.37 -6.49
C TYR A 123 2.32 14.99 -5.83
N LEU A 124 1.12 14.64 -5.37
CA LEU A 124 0.84 13.30 -4.84
C LEU A 124 1.06 12.25 -5.93
N THR A 125 0.55 12.49 -7.15
CA THR A 125 0.81 11.61 -8.30
C THR A 125 2.31 11.46 -8.56
N GLY A 126 3.08 12.55 -8.54
CA GLY A 126 4.54 12.51 -8.68
C GLY A 126 5.22 11.66 -7.62
N ILE A 127 4.85 11.82 -6.34
CA ILE A 127 5.35 11.01 -5.23
C ILE A 127 4.98 9.52 -5.41
N LEU A 128 3.76 9.21 -5.86
CA LEU A 128 3.34 7.83 -6.13
C LEU A 128 4.13 7.19 -7.27
N VAL A 129 4.42 7.94 -8.34
CA VAL A 129 5.28 7.48 -9.44
C VAL A 129 6.71 7.23 -8.93
N LEU A 130 7.26 8.14 -8.12
CA LEU A 130 8.58 7.96 -7.49
C LEU A 130 8.62 6.71 -6.60
N ALA A 131 7.59 6.48 -5.79
CA ALA A 131 7.48 5.30 -4.95
C ALA A 131 7.41 4.01 -5.79
N ALA A 132 6.64 4.01 -6.88
CA ALA A 132 6.54 2.87 -7.80
C ALA A 132 7.87 2.59 -8.51
N LEU A 133 8.51 3.59 -9.09
CA LEU A 133 9.84 3.45 -9.73
C LEU A 133 10.91 3.03 -8.72
N GLY A 134 10.87 3.57 -7.49
CA GLY A 134 11.76 3.19 -6.40
C GLY A 134 11.57 1.72 -6.02
N LEU A 135 10.33 1.24 -5.95
CA LEU A 135 10.03 -0.18 -5.72
C LEU A 135 10.51 -1.06 -6.88
N PHE A 136 10.38 -0.61 -8.13
CA PHE A 136 10.87 -1.36 -9.30
C PHE A 136 12.39 -1.46 -9.30
N LEU A 137 13.08 -0.36 -9.02
CA LEU A 137 14.54 -0.33 -8.86
C LEU A 137 14.99 -1.26 -7.73
N ALA A 138 14.37 -1.15 -6.55
CA ALA A 138 14.69 -2.00 -5.41
C ALA A 138 14.42 -3.49 -5.73
N THR A 139 13.36 -3.79 -6.47
CA THR A 139 13.01 -5.16 -6.86
C THR A 139 14.02 -5.74 -7.87
N SER A 140 14.43 -4.96 -8.86
CA SER A 140 15.43 -5.38 -9.85
C SER A 140 16.82 -5.58 -9.24
N LEU A 141 17.13 -4.94 -8.11
CA LEU A 141 18.42 -5.09 -7.42
C LEU A 141 18.38 -6.20 -6.36
N PHE A 142 17.38 -6.15 -5.49
CA PHE A 142 17.32 -6.92 -4.23
C PHE A 142 16.12 -7.86 -4.16
N GLY A 143 15.44 -8.09 -5.30
CA GLY A 143 14.30 -8.97 -5.38
C GLY A 143 13.18 -8.56 -4.43
N ARG A 144 12.77 -9.46 -3.55
CA ARG A 144 11.56 -9.27 -2.72
C ARG A 144 11.82 -8.69 -1.34
N VAL A 145 12.96 -8.02 -1.14
CA VAL A 145 13.32 -7.40 0.15
C VAL A 145 12.25 -6.42 0.65
N TRP A 146 11.56 -5.68 -0.23
CA TRP A 146 10.41 -4.85 0.17
C TRP A 146 9.33 -5.66 0.90
N CYS A 147 8.90 -6.78 0.33
CA CYS A 147 7.93 -7.67 0.97
C CYS A 147 8.45 -8.18 2.32
N GLY A 148 9.73 -8.54 2.39
CA GLY A 148 10.32 -9.17 3.57
C GLY A 148 10.52 -8.24 4.76
N PHE A 149 10.77 -6.95 4.51
CA PHE A 149 11.28 -6.03 5.54
C PHE A 149 10.40 -4.80 5.78
N THR A 150 9.71 -4.28 4.78
CA THR A 150 9.07 -2.96 4.86
C THR A 150 7.58 -2.95 4.53
N CYS A 151 7.08 -3.99 3.85
CA CYS A 151 5.65 -4.10 3.52
C CYS A 151 4.79 -4.08 4.80
N PRO A 152 3.74 -3.24 4.87
CA PRO A 152 2.87 -3.15 6.04
C PRO A 152 2.30 -4.50 6.49
N GLN A 153 1.80 -5.31 5.56
CA GLN A 153 1.28 -6.64 5.90
C GLN A 153 2.31 -7.48 6.67
N THR A 154 3.57 -7.45 6.24
CA THR A 154 4.65 -8.23 6.85
C THR A 154 5.15 -7.64 8.16
N VAL A 155 5.21 -6.32 8.30
CA VAL A 155 5.61 -5.64 9.54
C VAL A 155 4.63 -5.96 10.67
N TRP A 156 3.32 -5.78 10.43
CA TRP A 156 2.30 -6.06 11.45
C TRP A 156 2.16 -7.57 11.71
N THR A 157 2.23 -8.42 10.68
CA THR A 157 2.22 -9.87 10.90
C THR A 157 3.42 -10.31 11.76
N ASP A 158 4.63 -9.80 11.50
CA ASP A 158 5.80 -10.17 12.30
C ASP A 158 5.71 -9.67 13.75
N LEU A 159 5.12 -8.49 13.98
CA LEU A 159 4.78 -8.00 15.33
C LEU A 159 3.78 -8.92 16.04
N PHE A 160 2.70 -9.30 15.36
CA PHE A 160 1.67 -10.19 15.92
C PHE A 160 2.25 -11.57 16.25
N MET A 161 3.14 -12.08 15.40
CA MET A 161 3.86 -13.33 15.64
C MET A 161 4.90 -13.22 16.77
N TRP A 162 5.48 -12.04 16.98
CA TRP A 162 6.33 -11.79 18.14
C TRP A 162 5.52 -11.85 19.44
N VAL A 163 4.37 -11.18 19.49
CA VAL A 163 3.43 -11.22 20.63
C VAL A 163 2.89 -12.63 20.87
N GLU A 164 2.44 -13.32 19.81
CA GLU A 164 1.94 -14.69 19.92
C GLU A 164 3.00 -15.63 20.51
N ARG A 165 4.27 -15.49 20.10
CA ARG A 165 5.37 -16.29 20.65
C ARG A 165 5.69 -15.93 22.10
N ALA A 166 5.52 -14.68 22.50
CA ALA A 166 5.73 -14.26 23.89
C ALA A 166 4.69 -14.88 24.84
N ILE A 167 3.43 -15.03 24.39
CA ILE A 167 2.31 -15.50 25.22
C ILE A 167 2.13 -17.03 25.14
N GLU A 168 2.13 -17.60 23.93
CA GLU A 168 1.85 -19.03 23.69
C GLU A 168 3.12 -19.89 23.58
N GLY A 169 4.30 -19.27 23.48
CA GLY A 169 5.59 -19.94 23.30
C GLY A 169 5.98 -20.16 21.83
N ASP A 170 7.12 -20.83 21.62
CA ASP A 170 7.64 -21.08 20.27
C ASP A 170 6.83 -22.17 19.52
N ARG A 171 7.22 -22.47 18.27
CA ARG A 171 6.54 -23.39 17.34
C ARG A 171 5.91 -24.63 17.99
N ASN A 172 6.72 -25.45 18.68
CA ASN A 172 6.24 -26.72 19.25
C ASN A 172 5.24 -26.52 20.39
N ALA A 173 5.43 -25.48 21.22
CA ALA A 173 4.50 -25.14 22.29
C ALA A 173 3.13 -24.74 21.72
N ARG A 174 3.12 -23.91 20.67
CA ARG A 174 1.88 -23.50 19.98
C ARG A 174 1.17 -24.65 19.27
N MET A 175 1.91 -25.50 18.57
CA MET A 175 1.34 -26.70 17.95
C MET A 175 0.72 -27.64 18.99
N ARG A 176 1.37 -27.80 20.15
CA ARG A 176 0.83 -28.60 21.26
C ARG A 176 -0.41 -27.94 21.87
N LEU A 177 -0.35 -26.64 22.14
CA LEU A 177 -1.47 -25.86 22.70
C LEU A 177 -2.71 -25.92 21.80
N ASP A 178 -2.53 -25.84 20.48
CA ASP A 178 -3.64 -25.90 19.54
C ASP A 178 -4.31 -27.28 19.51
N LYS A 179 -3.54 -28.36 19.68
CA LYS A 179 -4.05 -29.75 19.74
C LYS A 179 -4.68 -30.13 21.08
N GLN A 180 -4.38 -29.42 22.17
CA GLN A 180 -4.94 -29.70 23.49
C GLN A 180 -6.46 -29.42 23.56
N PRO A 181 -7.23 -30.12 24.41
CA PRO A 181 -8.61 -29.75 24.70
C PRO A 181 -8.69 -28.35 25.34
N LEU A 182 -9.88 -27.75 25.37
CA LEU A 182 -10.08 -26.44 25.97
C LEU A 182 -9.83 -26.53 27.48
N SER A 183 -8.71 -25.95 27.94
CA SER A 183 -8.36 -25.80 29.36
C SER A 183 -8.36 -24.33 29.75
N VAL A 184 -8.42 -24.04 31.06
CA VAL A 184 -8.36 -22.67 31.58
C VAL A 184 -7.06 -21.97 31.14
N ASP A 185 -5.91 -22.65 31.22
CA ASP A 185 -4.62 -22.11 30.73
C ASP A 185 -4.66 -21.82 29.22
N LYS A 186 -5.24 -22.73 28.42
CA LYS A 186 -5.40 -22.51 26.97
C LYS A 186 -6.30 -21.31 26.69
N ALA A 187 -7.44 -21.21 27.35
CA ALA A 187 -8.36 -20.08 27.19
C ALA A 187 -7.68 -18.76 27.60
N ALA A 188 -7.01 -18.73 28.75
CA ALA A 188 -6.29 -17.55 29.24
C ALA A 188 -5.20 -17.08 28.25
N ARG A 189 -4.36 -17.98 27.74
CA ARG A 189 -3.33 -17.65 26.74
C ARG A 189 -3.93 -17.14 25.43
N LYS A 190 -5.02 -17.76 24.95
CA LYS A 190 -5.69 -17.34 23.73
C LYS A 190 -6.32 -15.96 23.91
N ILE A 191 -7.04 -15.73 25.00
CA ILE A 191 -7.64 -14.43 25.33
C ILE A 191 -6.55 -13.36 25.47
N ALA A 192 -5.48 -13.63 26.20
CA ALA A 192 -4.37 -12.69 26.36
C ALA A 192 -3.73 -12.30 25.02
N LYS A 193 -3.51 -13.28 24.13
CA LYS A 193 -3.00 -13.01 22.77
C LYS A 193 -3.97 -12.17 21.94
N HIS A 194 -5.24 -12.54 21.89
CA HIS A 194 -6.24 -11.80 21.11
C HIS A 194 -6.47 -10.40 21.68
N GLY A 195 -6.43 -10.24 23.01
CA GLY A 195 -6.44 -8.94 23.66
C GLY A 195 -5.25 -8.08 23.27
N ALA A 196 -4.02 -8.63 23.32
CA ALA A 196 -2.83 -7.90 22.88
C ALA A 196 -2.88 -7.51 21.39
N TRP A 197 -3.36 -8.40 20.52
CA TRP A 197 -3.57 -8.09 19.10
C TRP A 197 -4.62 -7.00 18.88
N LEU A 198 -5.72 -7.02 19.62
CA LEU A 198 -6.76 -6.00 19.53
C LEU A 198 -6.25 -4.64 20.00
N VAL A 199 -5.45 -4.60 21.08
CA VAL A 199 -4.81 -3.36 21.54
C VAL A 199 -3.87 -2.81 20.47
N ILE A 200 -2.99 -3.64 19.89
CA ILE A 200 -2.09 -3.20 18.82
C ILE A 200 -2.88 -2.72 17.59
N ALA A 201 -3.93 -3.43 17.21
CA ALA A 201 -4.79 -3.05 16.09
C ALA A 201 -5.54 -1.74 16.36
N LEU A 202 -6.02 -1.52 17.59
CA LEU A 202 -6.68 -0.28 18.01
C LEU A 202 -5.71 0.90 17.96
N LEU A 203 -4.49 0.72 18.48
CA LEU A 203 -3.43 1.72 18.38
C LEU A 203 -3.10 2.02 16.91
N THR A 204 -3.05 1.00 16.06
CA THR A 204 -2.82 1.17 14.61
C THR A 204 -3.94 1.99 13.97
N GLY A 205 -5.21 1.62 14.19
CA GLY A 205 -6.34 2.37 13.63
C GLY A 205 -6.43 3.81 14.15
N GLY A 206 -6.14 4.00 15.44
CA GLY A 206 -6.06 5.33 16.06
C GLY A 206 -4.95 6.19 15.46
N ALA A 207 -3.74 5.65 15.32
CA ALA A 207 -2.61 6.34 14.70
C ALA A 207 -2.88 6.70 13.24
N TRP A 208 -3.58 5.84 12.48
CA TRP A 208 -4.02 6.19 11.13
C TRP A 208 -4.93 7.43 11.13
N ALA A 209 -5.92 7.48 12.03
CA ALA A 209 -6.81 8.63 12.16
C ALA A 209 -6.05 9.92 12.54
N MET A 210 -4.97 9.82 13.31
CA MET A 210 -4.10 10.97 13.65
C MET A 210 -3.41 11.60 12.44
N TYR A 211 -3.31 10.92 11.29
CA TYR A 211 -2.81 11.54 10.06
C TYR A 211 -3.85 12.45 9.38
N PHE A 212 -5.13 12.39 9.78
CA PHE A 212 -6.23 13.16 9.19
C PHE A 212 -6.91 14.12 10.16
N THR A 213 -6.56 14.04 11.44
CA THR A 213 -7.08 14.91 12.51
C THR A 213 -5.94 15.14 13.49
N ASP A 214 -5.82 16.37 14.00
CA ASP A 214 -4.77 16.75 14.95
C ASP A 214 -4.63 15.73 16.09
N ALA A 215 -3.44 15.19 16.29
CA ALA A 215 -3.22 14.01 17.13
C ALA A 215 -3.58 14.24 18.61
N PRO A 216 -3.13 15.32 19.27
CA PRO A 216 -3.54 15.62 20.65
C PRO A 216 -5.06 15.79 20.80
N THR A 217 -5.69 16.52 19.87
CA THR A 217 -7.13 16.78 19.87
C THR A 217 -7.91 15.47 19.72
N LEU A 218 -7.53 14.66 18.72
CA LEU A 218 -8.15 13.38 18.43
C LEU A 218 -8.09 12.42 19.61
N VAL A 219 -6.93 12.30 20.28
CA VAL A 219 -6.79 11.42 21.44
C VAL A 219 -7.72 11.85 22.56
N ARG A 220 -7.78 13.15 22.85
CA ARG A 220 -8.69 13.68 23.88
C ARG A 220 -10.14 13.37 23.53
N GLU A 221 -10.59 13.75 22.34
CA GLU A 221 -11.96 13.58 21.89
C GLU A 221 -12.39 12.11 21.83
N PHE A 222 -11.48 11.22 21.43
CA PHE A 222 -11.75 9.79 21.35
C PHE A 222 -12.05 9.18 22.72
N PHE A 223 -11.26 9.53 23.74
CA PHE A 223 -11.44 9.02 25.10
C PHE A 223 -12.55 9.74 25.89
N THR A 224 -12.91 10.97 25.53
CA THR A 224 -14.05 11.68 26.11
C THR A 224 -15.39 11.36 25.46
N GLY A 225 -15.43 10.53 24.41
CA GLY A 225 -16.66 10.20 23.70
C GLY A 225 -17.17 11.32 22.77
N GLN A 226 -16.32 12.30 22.45
CA GLN A 226 -16.68 13.50 21.69
C GLN A 226 -16.21 13.46 20.23
N ALA A 227 -15.41 12.46 19.86
CA ALA A 227 -14.97 12.31 18.47
C ALA A 227 -16.16 12.07 17.53
N SER A 228 -16.02 12.51 16.27
CA SER A 228 -17.07 12.30 15.27
C SER A 228 -17.32 10.81 14.99
N LEU A 229 -18.53 10.47 14.56
CA LEU A 229 -18.88 9.09 14.16
C LEU A 229 -17.96 8.58 13.04
N THR A 230 -17.53 9.47 12.13
CA THR A 230 -16.58 9.17 11.06
C THR A 230 -15.23 8.71 11.62
N VAL A 231 -14.71 9.37 12.66
CA VAL A 231 -13.47 8.97 13.33
C VAL A 231 -13.63 7.57 13.94
N TYR A 232 -14.68 7.32 14.72
CA TYR A 232 -14.91 6.00 15.33
C TYR A 232 -15.05 4.91 14.27
N PHE A 233 -15.74 5.19 13.17
CA PHE A 233 -15.88 4.26 12.06
C PHE A 233 -14.52 3.89 11.45
N PHE A 234 -13.68 4.87 11.10
CA PHE A 234 -12.38 4.58 10.48
C PHE A 234 -11.41 3.93 11.46
N VAL A 235 -11.36 4.37 12.72
CA VAL A 235 -10.57 3.69 13.76
C VAL A 235 -11.02 2.24 13.88
N GLY A 236 -12.32 1.97 13.95
CA GLY A 236 -12.88 0.61 14.00
C GLY A 236 -12.56 -0.21 12.76
N LEU A 237 -12.68 0.37 11.56
CA LEU A 237 -12.37 -0.27 10.29
C LEU A 237 -10.90 -0.67 10.20
N PHE A 238 -9.98 0.24 10.50
CA PHE A 238 -8.54 -0.04 10.48
C PHE A 238 -8.11 -0.97 11.60
N THR A 239 -8.76 -0.92 12.76
CA THR A 239 -8.59 -1.91 13.84
C THR A 239 -9.00 -3.31 13.37
N PHE A 240 -10.21 -3.43 12.83
CA PHE A 240 -10.76 -4.70 12.36
C PHE A 240 -9.88 -5.31 11.26
N THR A 241 -9.54 -4.52 10.23
CA THR A 241 -8.72 -4.97 9.11
C THR A 241 -7.30 -5.34 9.56
N THR A 242 -6.66 -4.55 10.43
CA THR A 242 -5.33 -4.91 10.98
C THR A 242 -5.39 -6.23 11.76
N TYR A 243 -6.38 -6.39 12.63
CA TYR A 243 -6.58 -7.61 13.41
C TYR A 243 -6.83 -8.83 12.51
N LEU A 244 -7.69 -8.69 11.50
CA LEU A 244 -8.02 -9.76 10.57
C LEU A 244 -6.83 -10.13 9.68
N LEU A 245 -6.20 -9.15 9.04
CA LEU A 245 -5.17 -9.38 8.03
C LEU A 245 -3.85 -9.82 8.64
N ALA A 246 -3.38 -9.16 9.71
CA ALA A 246 -2.11 -9.52 10.37
C ALA A 246 -2.27 -10.70 11.33
N GLY A 247 -3.43 -10.81 12.01
CA GLY A 247 -3.67 -11.84 13.01
C GLY A 247 -4.14 -13.17 12.44
N TRP A 248 -5.06 -13.16 11.48
CA TRP A 248 -5.70 -14.37 10.96
C TRP A 248 -5.21 -14.72 9.56
N ALA A 249 -5.33 -13.81 8.60
CA ALA A 249 -5.04 -14.10 7.19
C ALA A 249 -3.54 -14.33 6.94
N ARG A 250 -2.65 -13.50 7.51
CA ARG A 250 -1.19 -13.67 7.52
C ARG A 250 -0.62 -13.97 6.13
N GLU A 251 -0.08 -15.18 5.93
CA GLU A 251 0.52 -15.66 4.68
C GLU A 251 -0.49 -15.72 3.53
N GLN A 252 -1.77 -15.92 3.83
CA GLN A 252 -2.85 -15.95 2.82
C GLN A 252 -2.95 -14.61 2.08
N VAL A 253 -2.64 -13.50 2.76
CA VAL A 253 -2.57 -12.18 2.11
C VAL A 253 -1.46 -12.17 1.07
N CYS A 254 -0.27 -12.63 1.43
CA CYS A 254 0.88 -12.65 0.54
C CYS A 254 0.73 -13.65 -0.62
N THR A 255 0.04 -14.78 -0.40
CA THR A 255 -0.13 -15.83 -1.41
C THR A 255 -1.30 -15.54 -2.37
N TYR A 256 -2.44 -15.08 -1.86
CA TYR A 256 -3.68 -15.01 -2.65
C TYR A 256 -4.20 -13.60 -2.88
N MET A 257 -4.09 -12.70 -1.91
CA MET A 257 -4.69 -11.35 -2.00
C MET A 257 -3.76 -10.33 -2.65
N CYS A 258 -2.46 -10.42 -2.37
CA CYS A 258 -1.47 -9.46 -2.81
C CYS A 258 -1.12 -9.69 -4.28
N PRO A 259 -1.20 -8.66 -5.16
CA PRO A 259 -0.79 -8.79 -6.55
C PRO A 259 0.74 -8.72 -6.71
N TRP A 260 1.44 -8.13 -5.73
CA TRP A 260 2.88 -7.86 -5.78
C TRP A 260 3.78 -9.07 -6.02
N PRO A 261 3.55 -10.27 -5.45
CA PRO A 261 4.38 -11.44 -5.75
C PRO A 261 4.50 -11.73 -7.24
N ARG A 262 3.38 -11.58 -7.99
CA ARG A 262 3.33 -11.83 -9.44
C ARG A 262 4.02 -10.71 -10.21
N ILE A 263 3.71 -9.45 -9.88
CA ILE A 263 4.30 -8.28 -10.53
C ILE A 263 5.82 -8.27 -10.29
N GLN A 264 6.26 -8.46 -9.04
CA GLN A 264 7.68 -8.51 -8.69
C GLN A 264 8.39 -9.71 -9.31
N GLY A 265 7.75 -10.88 -9.38
CA GLY A 265 8.29 -12.05 -10.07
C GLY A 265 8.64 -11.76 -11.54
N ALA A 266 7.79 -11.01 -12.24
CA ALA A 266 8.04 -10.57 -13.62
C ALA A 266 9.14 -9.49 -13.74
N MET A 267 9.41 -8.75 -12.66
CA MET A 267 10.45 -7.71 -12.63
C MET A 267 11.85 -8.25 -12.28
N LEU A 268 11.94 -9.47 -11.76
CA LEU A 268 13.23 -10.12 -11.54
C LEU A 268 13.93 -10.39 -12.87
N ASP A 269 15.25 -10.37 -12.82
CA ASP A 269 16.15 -10.80 -13.89
C ASP A 269 17.22 -11.72 -13.31
N GLU A 270 18.07 -12.28 -14.18
CA GLU A 270 19.09 -13.26 -13.79
C GLU A 270 20.14 -12.73 -12.78
N ASP A 271 20.15 -11.42 -12.57
CA ASP A 271 21.10 -10.66 -11.76
C ASP A 271 20.51 -10.07 -10.50
N SER A 272 19.18 -10.12 -10.39
CA SER A 272 18.44 -9.72 -9.21
C SER A 272 18.81 -10.64 -8.05
N LEU A 273 19.15 -10.07 -6.90
CA LEU A 273 19.43 -10.87 -5.71
C LEU A 273 18.11 -11.43 -5.16
N ASN A 274 18.04 -12.74 -4.99
CA ASN A 274 16.92 -13.40 -4.34
C ASN A 274 17.44 -14.37 -3.28
N VAL A 275 16.59 -14.70 -2.30
CA VAL A 275 16.93 -15.75 -1.34
C VAL A 275 16.92 -17.09 -2.08
N THR A 276 18.06 -17.79 -2.07
CA THR A 276 18.28 -18.96 -2.91
C THR A 276 19.04 -20.03 -2.14
N TYR A 277 18.60 -21.28 -2.30
CA TYR A 277 19.32 -22.47 -1.88
C TYR A 277 20.35 -22.87 -2.93
N ARG A 278 21.61 -23.05 -2.53
CA ARG A 278 22.71 -23.41 -3.44
C ARG A 278 22.71 -24.92 -3.70
N THR A 279 21.94 -25.34 -4.70
CA THR A 279 21.77 -26.74 -5.10
C THR A 279 23.09 -27.45 -5.36
N TRP A 280 24.02 -26.81 -6.09
CA TRP A 280 25.37 -27.33 -6.39
C TRP A 280 26.22 -27.71 -5.17
N ARG A 281 25.90 -27.13 -4.00
CA ARG A 281 26.58 -27.41 -2.73
C ARG A 281 25.75 -28.30 -1.82
N GLY A 282 24.44 -28.11 -1.84
CA GLY A 282 23.53 -28.74 -0.90
C GLY A 282 23.15 -30.17 -1.28
N GLU A 283 23.23 -30.53 -2.57
CA GLU A 283 22.78 -31.82 -3.08
C GLU A 283 23.97 -32.76 -3.40
N PRO A 284 23.81 -34.09 -3.25
CA PRO A 284 22.62 -34.78 -2.73
C PRO A 284 22.46 -34.56 -1.22
N ARG A 285 21.28 -34.10 -0.80
CA ARG A 285 20.96 -33.87 0.61
C ARG A 285 20.62 -35.18 1.33
N GLY A 286 20.90 -35.23 2.62
CA GLY A 286 20.61 -36.40 3.42
C GLY A 286 20.79 -36.14 4.91
N LYS A 287 20.37 -37.11 5.74
CA LYS A 287 20.56 -37.00 7.19
C LYS A 287 22.03 -37.22 7.52
N HIS A 288 22.63 -36.27 8.23
CA HIS A 288 23.99 -36.41 8.73
C HIS A 288 24.00 -36.76 10.23
N LYS A 289 24.84 -37.71 10.63
CA LYS A 289 25.10 -38.06 12.03
C LYS A 289 26.52 -37.66 12.40
N ALA A 290 26.71 -37.14 13.61
CA ALA A 290 28.05 -36.79 14.08
C ALA A 290 28.99 -38.01 13.98
N GLY A 291 30.17 -37.81 13.37
CA GLY A 291 31.18 -38.86 13.18
C GLY A 291 31.08 -39.64 11.87
N THR A 292 30.09 -39.40 11.01
CA THR A 292 30.04 -40.00 9.67
C THR A 292 30.82 -39.17 8.64
N SER A 293 31.38 -39.82 7.61
CA SER A 293 32.03 -39.13 6.48
C SER A 293 31.06 -38.20 5.75
N TRP A 294 31.62 -37.17 5.11
CA TRP A 294 30.89 -36.25 4.22
C TRP A 294 31.04 -36.60 2.73
N GLU A 295 31.73 -37.70 2.45
CA GLU A 295 31.93 -38.19 1.09
C GLU A 295 30.60 -38.55 0.42
N GLY A 296 30.39 -38.08 -0.81
CA GLY A 296 29.15 -38.29 -1.55
C GLY A 296 27.91 -37.58 -0.97
N HIS A 297 28.08 -36.65 -0.02
CA HIS A 297 26.97 -35.96 0.65
C HIS A 297 27.10 -34.44 0.47
N GLY A 298 26.02 -33.78 0.06
CA GLY A 298 25.96 -32.32 -0.01
C GLY A 298 25.94 -31.67 1.37
N ASP A 299 26.05 -30.35 1.46
CA ASP A 299 26.07 -29.66 2.77
C ASP A 299 24.70 -29.66 3.46
N CYS A 300 23.62 -29.93 2.73
CA CYS A 300 22.27 -29.94 3.31
C CYS A 300 22.02 -31.23 4.08
N VAL A 301 21.87 -31.09 5.40
CA VAL A 301 21.62 -32.22 6.32
C VAL A 301 20.14 -32.60 6.48
N ASP A 302 19.27 -32.16 5.56
CA ASP A 302 17.82 -32.44 5.52
C ASP A 302 17.08 -32.17 6.85
N CYS A 303 17.45 -31.10 7.57
CA CYS A 303 16.91 -30.81 8.91
C CYS A 303 15.56 -30.07 8.92
N PHE A 304 15.07 -29.60 7.76
CA PHE A 304 13.87 -28.77 7.62
C PHE A 304 13.84 -27.48 8.46
N SER A 305 14.99 -27.01 8.96
CA SER A 305 15.05 -25.80 9.79
C SER A 305 14.64 -24.55 9.00
N CYS A 306 15.04 -24.47 7.73
CA CYS A 306 14.64 -23.40 6.80
C CYS A 306 13.12 -23.32 6.62
N VAL A 307 12.44 -24.46 6.47
CA VAL A 307 10.97 -24.56 6.36
C VAL A 307 10.29 -24.14 7.67
N ALA A 308 10.84 -24.60 8.81
CA ALA A 308 10.28 -24.33 10.12
C ALA A 308 10.26 -22.84 10.51
N VAL A 309 11.20 -22.05 10.00
CA VAL A 309 11.27 -20.59 10.27
C VAL A 309 10.57 -19.75 9.21
N CYS A 310 10.13 -20.35 8.11
CA CYS A 310 9.52 -19.64 7.00
C CYS A 310 8.14 -19.09 7.39
N PRO A 311 7.89 -17.78 7.30
CA PRO A 311 6.59 -17.19 7.63
C PRO A 311 5.49 -17.58 6.64
N THR A 312 5.84 -17.96 5.41
CA THR A 312 4.89 -18.40 4.38
C THR A 312 4.84 -19.92 4.21
N GLY A 313 5.63 -20.67 4.99
CA GLY A 313 5.57 -22.14 5.02
C GLY A 313 6.19 -22.85 3.83
N ILE A 314 6.88 -22.13 2.93
CA ILE A 314 7.54 -22.74 1.77
C ILE A 314 8.82 -23.51 2.12
N ASP A 315 9.20 -24.42 1.23
CA ASP A 315 10.49 -25.07 1.21
C ASP A 315 11.41 -24.46 0.16
N ILE A 316 12.33 -23.61 0.63
CA ILE A 316 13.32 -22.90 -0.21
C ILE A 316 14.24 -23.83 -1.03
N ARG A 317 14.26 -25.13 -0.70
CA ARG A 317 15.06 -26.12 -1.45
C ARG A 317 14.40 -26.53 -2.76
N ASP A 318 13.10 -26.25 -2.93
CA ASP A 318 12.35 -26.49 -4.17
C ASP A 318 12.53 -25.35 -5.19
N GLY A 319 13.41 -24.38 -4.90
CA GLY A 319 13.75 -23.28 -5.78
C GLY A 319 12.94 -22.02 -5.52
N ALA A 320 12.76 -21.22 -6.57
CA ALA A 320 12.07 -19.94 -6.47
C ALA A 320 10.55 -20.14 -6.45
N GLN A 321 9.90 -19.68 -5.38
CA GLN A 321 8.46 -19.83 -5.17
C GLN A 321 7.79 -18.46 -5.02
N LEU A 322 6.57 -18.31 -5.55
CA LEU A 322 5.82 -17.06 -5.55
C LEU A 322 5.42 -16.61 -4.14
N GLU A 323 5.41 -17.49 -3.16
CA GLU A 323 5.09 -17.17 -1.77
C GLU A 323 6.31 -16.67 -0.99
N CYS A 324 7.52 -16.77 -1.54
CA CYS A 324 8.75 -16.32 -0.87
C CYS A 324 8.79 -14.79 -0.75
N ILE A 325 8.57 -14.26 0.46
CA ILE A 325 8.63 -12.81 0.70
C ILE A 325 10.07 -12.25 0.80
N GLY A 326 11.12 -13.02 0.52
CA GLY A 326 12.51 -12.52 0.55
C GLY A 326 13.03 -12.04 1.92
N CYS A 327 12.48 -12.56 3.03
CA CYS A 327 12.84 -12.11 4.39
C CYS A 327 14.17 -12.67 4.94
N GLY A 328 14.76 -13.68 4.29
CA GLY A 328 16.05 -14.25 4.67
C GLY A 328 16.10 -15.03 5.98
N LEU A 329 14.99 -15.25 6.69
CA LEU A 329 15.01 -15.98 7.98
C LEU A 329 15.53 -17.43 7.84
N CYS A 330 15.34 -18.05 6.68
CA CYS A 330 15.91 -19.36 6.35
C CYS A 330 17.44 -19.34 6.25
N ILE A 331 18.06 -18.21 5.89
CA ILE A 331 19.53 -18.03 5.87
C ILE A 331 20.07 -18.16 7.30
N ASP A 332 19.50 -17.40 8.24
CA ASP A 332 19.92 -17.44 9.64
C ASP A 332 19.76 -18.85 10.24
N ALA A 333 18.62 -19.50 9.99
CA ALA A 333 18.36 -20.84 10.50
C ALA A 333 19.29 -21.90 9.90
N CYS A 334 19.59 -21.80 8.60
CA CYS A 334 20.51 -22.71 7.92
C CYS A 334 21.95 -22.49 8.41
N ASN A 335 22.40 -21.24 8.56
CA ASN A 335 23.73 -20.92 9.06
C ASN A 335 23.95 -21.45 10.48
N GLU A 336 22.92 -21.40 11.34
CA GLU A 336 22.98 -22.01 12.68
C GLU A 336 23.24 -23.52 12.59
N VAL A 337 22.57 -24.22 11.66
CA VAL A 337 22.78 -25.66 11.43
C VAL A 337 24.15 -25.93 10.83
N MET A 338 24.57 -25.18 9.80
CA MET A 338 25.88 -25.35 9.16
C MET A 338 27.02 -25.21 10.16
N THR A 339 26.93 -24.20 11.04
CA THR A 339 27.91 -24.00 12.12
C THR A 339 27.95 -25.20 13.07
N LYS A 340 26.80 -25.76 13.44
CA LYS A 340 26.71 -26.93 14.34
C LYS A 340 27.29 -28.20 13.74
N VAL A 341 27.17 -28.40 12.43
CA VAL A 341 27.70 -29.58 11.73
C VAL A 341 29.11 -29.35 11.18
N GLY A 342 29.75 -28.21 11.46
CA GLY A 342 31.11 -27.91 11.03
C GLY A 342 31.26 -27.63 9.54
N ARG A 343 30.20 -27.18 8.85
CA ARG A 343 30.23 -26.79 7.43
C ARG A 343 30.24 -25.26 7.27
N PRO A 344 30.78 -24.73 6.15
CA PRO A 344 30.75 -23.29 5.89
C PRO A 344 29.32 -22.71 5.94
N GLN A 345 29.17 -21.42 6.26
CA GLN A 345 27.86 -20.78 6.18
C GLN A 345 27.45 -20.50 4.72
N GLY A 346 26.24 -19.98 4.50
CA GLY A 346 25.79 -19.54 3.17
C GLY A 346 25.38 -20.68 2.23
N LEU A 347 24.82 -21.77 2.77
CA LEU A 347 24.14 -22.78 1.95
C LEU A 347 22.83 -22.22 1.37
N ILE A 348 22.14 -21.39 2.16
CA ILE A 348 21.10 -20.47 1.67
C ILE A 348 21.67 -19.06 1.75
N ALA A 349 21.56 -18.28 0.70
CA ALA A 349 22.08 -16.92 0.64
C ALA A 349 21.23 -16.03 -0.28
N PHE A 350 21.46 -14.72 -0.24
CA PHE A 350 21.03 -13.86 -1.33
C PHE A 350 21.98 -14.09 -2.52
N ASP A 351 21.45 -14.62 -3.61
CA ASP A 351 22.20 -14.90 -4.82
C ASP A 351 21.37 -14.61 -6.07
N SER A 352 22.02 -14.53 -7.22
CA SER A 352 21.33 -14.33 -8.49
C SER A 352 21.16 -15.67 -9.23
N ALA A 353 20.13 -15.77 -10.07
CA ALA A 353 19.89 -16.98 -10.86
C ALA A 353 21.09 -17.31 -11.77
N ARG A 354 21.74 -16.28 -12.35
CA ARG A 354 22.99 -16.43 -13.11
C ARG A 354 24.10 -17.09 -12.29
N ASN A 355 24.35 -16.60 -11.08
CA ASN A 355 25.40 -17.16 -10.22
C ASN A 355 25.08 -18.58 -9.75
N LEU A 356 23.79 -18.91 -9.58
CA LEU A 356 23.39 -20.27 -9.28
C LEU A 356 23.68 -21.21 -10.46
N ALA A 357 23.32 -20.79 -11.68
CA ALA A 357 23.56 -21.56 -12.90
C ALA A 357 25.07 -21.76 -13.15
N LEU A 358 25.88 -20.70 -13.05
CA LEU A 358 27.34 -20.77 -13.22
C LEU A 358 27.99 -21.74 -12.24
N GLN A 359 27.71 -21.60 -10.94
CA GLN A 359 28.30 -22.48 -9.93
C GLN A 359 27.81 -23.93 -10.05
N SER A 360 26.56 -24.15 -10.48
CA SER A 360 26.05 -25.49 -10.77
C SER A 360 26.73 -26.14 -11.98
N ALA A 361 27.25 -25.33 -12.91
CA ALA A 361 28.07 -25.79 -14.03
C ALA A 361 29.59 -25.84 -13.68
N GLY A 362 29.98 -25.68 -12.41
CA GLY A 362 31.38 -25.67 -11.99
C GLY A 362 32.17 -24.41 -12.37
N GLN A 363 31.49 -23.36 -12.83
CA GLN A 363 32.12 -22.10 -13.23
C GLN A 363 32.27 -21.15 -12.03
N PRO A 364 33.29 -20.27 -12.03
CA PRO A 364 33.50 -19.33 -10.94
C PRO A 364 32.34 -18.35 -10.81
N ARG A 365 32.02 -17.99 -9.57
CA ARG A 365 31.04 -16.95 -9.24
C ARG A 365 31.46 -15.62 -9.87
N VAL A 366 30.53 -14.92 -10.52
CA VAL A 366 30.75 -13.55 -10.97
C VAL A 366 30.33 -12.54 -9.90
N PRO A 367 31.06 -11.42 -9.75
CA PRO A 367 30.64 -10.32 -8.89
C PRO A 367 29.23 -9.83 -9.26
N TRP A 368 28.45 -9.45 -8.24
CA TRP A 368 27.13 -8.87 -8.48
C TRP A 368 27.29 -7.52 -9.21
N LYS A 369 26.54 -7.34 -10.29
CA LYS A 369 26.58 -6.14 -11.14
C LYS A 369 25.30 -5.33 -10.93
N PRO A 370 25.28 -4.36 -10.00
CA PRO A 370 24.10 -3.52 -9.79
C PRO A 370 23.84 -2.60 -10.98
N ILE A 371 24.88 -2.15 -11.67
CA ILE A 371 24.78 -1.22 -12.81
C ILE A 371 24.53 -1.98 -14.10
N ARG A 372 23.28 -1.95 -14.58
CA ARG A 372 22.80 -2.58 -15.81
C ARG A 372 21.87 -1.62 -16.55
N LEU A 373 21.63 -1.86 -17.84
CA LEU A 373 20.75 -0.99 -18.63
C LEU A 373 19.37 -0.79 -17.97
N ARG A 374 18.76 -1.87 -17.46
CA ARG A 374 17.47 -1.82 -16.74
C ARG A 374 17.52 -0.90 -15.52
N THR A 375 18.52 -1.06 -14.66
CA THR A 375 18.65 -0.24 -13.44
C THR A 375 19.00 1.21 -13.76
N ILE A 376 19.81 1.44 -14.82
CA ILE A 376 20.12 2.79 -15.31
C ILE A 376 18.84 3.48 -15.79
N VAL A 377 17.99 2.78 -16.57
CA VAL A 377 16.70 3.31 -17.02
C VAL A 377 15.81 3.66 -15.82
N TYR A 378 15.70 2.78 -14.82
CA TYR A 378 14.91 3.11 -13.62
C TYR A 378 15.47 4.29 -12.84
N VAL A 379 16.79 4.38 -12.65
CA VAL A 379 17.42 5.53 -11.99
C VAL A 379 17.21 6.81 -12.80
N ALA A 380 17.38 6.76 -14.13
CA ALA A 380 17.19 7.91 -15.01
C ALA A 380 15.73 8.40 -14.98
N LEU A 381 14.75 7.50 -15.05
CA LEU A 381 13.33 7.85 -14.92
C LEU A 381 13.01 8.41 -13.54
N LEU A 382 13.57 7.82 -12.47
CA LEU A 382 13.37 8.29 -11.11
C LEU A 382 13.95 9.70 -10.92
N LEU A 383 15.16 9.97 -11.43
CA LEU A 383 15.77 11.29 -11.42
C LEU A 383 14.99 12.30 -12.27
N LEU A 384 14.50 11.90 -13.44
CA LEU A 384 13.69 12.75 -14.31
C LEU A 384 12.39 13.18 -13.63
N VAL A 385 11.66 12.23 -13.04
CA VAL A 385 10.41 12.53 -12.32
C VAL A 385 10.70 13.36 -11.07
N ALA A 386 11.76 13.03 -10.32
CA ALA A 386 12.14 13.78 -9.13
C ALA A 386 12.50 15.23 -9.48
N ALA A 387 13.29 15.44 -10.53
CA ALA A 387 13.63 16.75 -11.04
C ALA A 387 12.38 17.51 -11.50
N GLY A 388 11.44 16.85 -12.19
CA GLY A 388 10.17 17.46 -12.59
C GLY A 388 9.31 17.90 -11.40
N VAL A 389 9.22 17.08 -10.35
CA VAL A 389 8.49 17.42 -9.11
C VAL A 389 9.15 18.58 -8.39
N VAL A 390 10.49 18.56 -8.26
CA VAL A 390 11.26 19.65 -7.62
C VAL A 390 11.15 20.95 -8.41
N ALA A 391 11.26 20.89 -9.74
CA ALA A 391 11.11 22.05 -10.61
C ALA A 391 9.69 22.63 -10.51
N ALA A 392 8.65 21.79 -10.58
CA ALA A 392 7.27 22.23 -10.42
C ALA A 392 7.04 22.91 -9.05
N LEU A 393 7.63 22.37 -7.98
CA LEU A 393 7.55 22.97 -6.65
C LEU A 393 8.28 24.31 -6.57
N GLY A 394 9.44 24.43 -7.23
CA GLY A 394 10.23 25.66 -7.28
C GLY A 394 9.62 26.76 -8.15
N THR A 395 8.89 26.41 -9.21
CA THR A 395 8.19 27.36 -10.10
C THR A 395 6.73 27.59 -9.71
N ARG A 396 6.32 27.14 -8.51
CA ARG A 396 4.94 27.21 -8.03
C ARG A 396 4.51 28.67 -7.89
N SER A 397 3.41 29.05 -8.55
CA SER A 397 2.80 30.36 -8.32
C SER A 397 2.15 30.43 -6.94
N THR A 398 2.43 31.51 -6.22
CA THR A 398 1.84 31.84 -4.93
C THR A 398 0.47 32.50 -5.04
N LEU A 399 0.17 33.06 -6.23
CA LEU A 399 -1.11 33.63 -6.58
C LEU A 399 -1.71 32.86 -7.75
N ASP A 400 -2.99 32.52 -7.65
CA ASP A 400 -3.76 31.93 -8.74
C ASP A 400 -5.18 32.47 -8.74
N ILE A 401 -5.76 32.62 -9.93
CA ILE A 401 -7.13 33.08 -10.12
C ILE A 401 -7.89 32.07 -10.97
N ASN A 402 -9.08 31.72 -10.50
CA ASN A 402 -9.98 30.85 -11.24
C ASN A 402 -11.28 31.60 -11.51
N VAL A 403 -11.57 31.84 -12.79
CA VAL A 403 -12.76 32.56 -13.23
C VAL A 403 -13.75 31.57 -13.82
N LEU A 404 -14.85 31.35 -13.12
CA LEU A 404 -15.89 30.40 -13.51
C LEU A 404 -17.06 31.16 -14.15
N PRO A 405 -17.30 31.05 -15.47
CA PRO A 405 -18.46 31.67 -16.11
C PRO A 405 -19.77 31.06 -15.59
N GLU A 406 -20.74 31.90 -15.27
CA GLU A 406 -22.07 31.48 -14.87
C GLU A 406 -22.81 30.95 -16.11
N ARG A 407 -23.37 29.75 -16.03
CA ARG A 407 -23.97 29.08 -17.20
C ARG A 407 -25.47 29.32 -17.35
N THR A 408 -26.11 29.90 -16.33
CA THR A 408 -27.56 30.11 -16.28
C THR A 408 -27.89 31.42 -15.56
N PRO A 409 -28.33 32.48 -16.26
CA PRO A 409 -28.38 32.63 -17.73
C PRO A 409 -26.98 32.80 -18.35
N LEU A 410 -26.84 32.46 -19.64
CA LEU A 410 -25.55 32.60 -20.34
C LEU A 410 -25.16 34.07 -20.58
N PHE A 411 -26.15 34.95 -20.76
CA PHE A 411 -26.02 36.39 -20.89
C PHE A 411 -27.35 37.06 -20.54
N VAL A 412 -27.31 38.34 -20.17
CA VAL A 412 -28.49 39.18 -19.88
C VAL A 412 -28.42 40.47 -20.69
N LEU A 413 -29.53 40.88 -21.30
CA LEU A 413 -29.64 42.18 -21.96
C LEU A 413 -30.07 43.23 -20.93
N LEU A 414 -29.26 44.27 -20.77
CA LEU A 414 -29.53 45.40 -19.88
C LEU A 414 -30.46 46.42 -20.56
N LYS A 415 -31.06 47.31 -19.76
CA LYS A 415 -31.99 48.35 -20.26
C LYS A 415 -31.34 49.35 -21.22
N ASP A 416 -30.03 49.53 -21.12
CA ASP A 416 -29.22 50.38 -22.00
C ASP A 416 -28.80 49.68 -23.30
N GLY A 417 -29.24 48.44 -23.52
CA GLY A 417 -28.90 47.62 -24.69
C GLY A 417 -27.55 46.92 -24.60
N SER A 418 -26.80 47.07 -23.50
CA SER A 418 -25.56 46.32 -23.28
C SER A 418 -25.84 44.87 -22.90
N ILE A 419 -24.88 43.98 -23.17
CA ILE A 419 -24.96 42.56 -22.81
C ILE A 419 -24.07 42.33 -21.60
N GLN A 420 -24.60 41.63 -20.59
CA GLN A 420 -23.90 41.32 -19.36
C GLN A 420 -23.72 39.82 -19.20
N ASN A 421 -22.50 39.42 -18.82
CA ASN A 421 -22.17 38.08 -18.38
C ASN A 421 -21.72 38.09 -16.93
N ALA A 422 -22.10 37.04 -16.20
CA ALA A 422 -21.71 36.89 -14.82
C ALA A 422 -20.63 35.81 -14.69
N TYR A 423 -19.67 36.08 -13.81
CA TYR A 423 -18.55 35.21 -13.51
C TYR A 423 -18.39 35.11 -12.00
N THR A 424 -17.98 33.93 -11.54
CA THR A 424 -17.50 33.74 -10.17
C THR A 424 -15.98 33.75 -10.18
N LEU A 425 -15.38 34.82 -9.65
CA LEU A 425 -13.95 34.93 -9.45
C LEU A 425 -13.58 34.26 -8.12
N LYS A 426 -12.64 33.34 -8.17
CA LYS A 426 -12.01 32.75 -6.99
C LYS A 426 -10.54 33.16 -6.96
N ILE A 427 -10.18 33.94 -5.95
CA ILE A 427 -8.80 34.35 -5.70
C ILE A 427 -8.19 33.38 -4.69
N LEU A 428 -7.11 32.73 -5.07
CA LEU A 428 -6.37 31.82 -4.19
C LEU A 428 -5.14 32.56 -3.68
N ASN A 429 -5.22 33.04 -2.44
CA ASN A 429 -4.05 33.57 -1.74
C ASN A 429 -3.34 32.43 -1.01
N LYS A 430 -2.25 31.91 -1.60
CA LYS A 430 -1.43 30.85 -1.00
C LYS A 430 -0.34 31.39 -0.08
N GLN A 431 -0.37 32.68 0.24
CA GLN A 431 0.53 33.30 1.20
C GLN A 431 -0.15 33.48 2.56
N ARG A 432 0.69 33.56 3.60
CA ARG A 432 0.29 33.65 5.01
C ARG A 432 -0.09 35.08 5.45
N LEU A 433 -0.11 36.04 4.52
CA LEU A 433 -0.47 37.44 4.76
C LEU A 433 -1.72 37.80 3.97
N ALA A 434 -2.57 38.66 4.54
CA ALA A 434 -3.71 39.22 3.83
C ALA A 434 -3.17 40.08 2.69
N ARG A 435 -3.74 39.93 1.50
CA ARG A 435 -3.37 40.71 0.32
C ARG A 435 -4.59 41.35 -0.30
N GLU A 436 -4.35 42.51 -0.87
CA GLU A 436 -5.33 43.34 -1.54
C GLU A 436 -5.05 43.31 -3.04
N PHE A 437 -6.05 42.93 -3.82
CA PHE A 437 -5.91 42.75 -5.26
C PHE A 437 -6.79 43.71 -6.03
N THR A 438 -6.33 44.11 -7.21
CA THR A 438 -7.11 44.85 -8.20
C THR A 438 -7.39 43.95 -9.40
N LEU A 439 -8.66 43.83 -9.78
CA LEU A 439 -9.08 43.08 -10.96
C LEU A 439 -9.32 44.02 -12.13
N THR A 440 -8.67 43.77 -13.26
CA THR A 440 -8.91 44.47 -14.52
C THR A 440 -9.24 43.49 -15.64
N VAL A 441 -9.90 43.98 -16.69
CA VAL A 441 -10.13 43.24 -17.93
C VAL A 441 -9.16 43.80 -18.97
N ALA A 442 -8.27 42.95 -19.48
CA ALA A 442 -7.29 43.33 -20.49
C ALA A 442 -7.89 43.31 -21.92
N SER A 443 -8.92 42.51 -22.14
CA SER A 443 -9.62 42.42 -23.43
C SER A 443 -11.03 41.87 -23.22
N PRO A 444 -12.06 42.46 -23.86
CA PRO A 444 -12.02 43.61 -24.78
C PRO A 444 -11.95 44.97 -24.05
N ALA A 445 -11.48 46.01 -24.76
CA ALA A 445 -11.04 47.29 -24.16
C ALA A 445 -12.14 48.12 -23.48
N ASN A 446 -13.40 47.99 -23.89
CA ASN A 446 -14.53 48.75 -23.32
C ASN A 446 -15.44 47.90 -22.43
N ALA A 447 -14.91 46.82 -21.86
CA ALA A 447 -15.59 46.03 -20.85
C ALA A 447 -15.80 46.83 -19.56
N ARG A 448 -17.05 46.96 -19.11
CA ARG A 448 -17.36 47.49 -17.78
C ARG A 448 -17.43 46.34 -16.79
N ILE A 449 -16.76 46.49 -15.66
CA ILE A 449 -16.71 45.48 -14.60
C ILE A 449 -17.45 46.04 -13.39
N GLU A 450 -18.37 45.24 -12.85
CA GLU A 450 -18.97 45.48 -11.55
C GLU A 450 -18.67 44.26 -10.67
N ILE A 451 -18.10 44.49 -9.49
CA ILE A 451 -17.72 43.43 -8.58
C ILE A 451 -18.61 43.51 -7.34
N VAL A 452 -19.44 42.50 -7.16
CA VAL A 452 -20.36 42.42 -6.03
C VAL A 452 -19.59 41.99 -4.79
N GLY A 453 -19.59 42.85 -3.76
CA GLY A 453 -18.90 42.61 -2.49
C GLY A 453 -17.43 43.05 -2.46
N ALA A 454 -16.98 43.83 -3.44
CA ALA A 454 -15.71 44.56 -3.36
C ALA A 454 -15.83 45.76 -2.41
N GLU A 455 -14.69 46.23 -1.90
CA GLU A 455 -14.62 47.49 -1.14
C GLU A 455 -14.95 48.70 -2.06
N PRO A 456 -15.35 49.87 -1.50
CA PRO A 456 -15.75 51.05 -2.28
C PRO A 456 -14.68 51.57 -3.25
N ASP A 457 -13.42 51.24 -3.00
CA ASP A 457 -12.27 51.58 -3.85
C ASP A 457 -12.00 50.54 -4.97
N GLY A 458 -12.82 49.50 -5.08
CA GLY A 458 -12.69 48.41 -6.05
C GLY A 458 -11.68 47.33 -5.64
N THR A 459 -11.13 47.40 -4.42
CA THR A 459 -10.14 46.44 -3.93
C THR A 459 -10.79 45.12 -3.51
N LEU A 460 -10.12 44.00 -3.81
CA LEU A 460 -10.50 42.65 -3.43
C LEU A 460 -9.56 42.12 -2.36
N ALA A 461 -10.06 41.97 -1.13
CA ALA A 461 -9.29 41.43 -0.02
C ALA A 461 -9.36 39.89 0.02
N ALA A 462 -8.21 39.22 -0.14
CA ALA A 462 -8.12 37.79 0.14
C ALA A 462 -7.37 37.56 1.45
N LYS A 463 -8.09 37.00 2.43
CA LYS A 463 -7.50 36.54 3.69
C LYS A 463 -6.35 35.55 3.42
N PRO A 464 -5.35 35.47 4.32
CA PRO A 464 -4.36 34.41 4.27
C PRO A 464 -5.06 33.07 4.14
N ASP A 465 -4.49 32.17 3.36
CA ASP A 465 -4.94 30.78 3.40
C ASP A 465 -6.45 30.64 3.12
N HIS A 466 -7.00 31.45 2.22
CA HIS A 466 -8.43 31.43 1.91
C HIS A 466 -8.69 31.60 0.42
N VAL A 467 -9.79 31.00 -0.04
CA VAL A 467 -10.32 31.22 -1.39
C VAL A 467 -11.37 32.31 -1.31
N ALA A 468 -10.98 33.56 -1.58
CA ALA A 468 -11.93 34.66 -1.65
C ALA A 468 -12.78 34.51 -2.92
N THR A 469 -14.10 34.55 -2.75
CA THR A 469 -15.05 34.37 -3.87
C THR A 469 -15.80 35.67 -4.08
N TYR A 470 -15.71 36.20 -5.30
CA TYR A 470 -16.39 37.40 -5.73
C TYR A 470 -17.25 37.10 -6.95
N ARG A 471 -18.43 37.73 -7.02
CA ARG A 471 -19.24 37.71 -8.23
C ARG A 471 -18.88 38.93 -9.06
N VAL A 472 -18.45 38.69 -10.29
CA VAL A 472 -17.99 39.70 -11.23
C VAL A 472 -18.97 39.73 -12.39
N LEU A 473 -19.57 40.89 -12.63
CA LEU A 473 -20.43 41.16 -13.76
C LEU A 473 -19.63 41.93 -14.79
N VAL A 474 -19.56 41.42 -16.02
CA VAL A 474 -18.90 42.10 -17.12
C VAL A 474 -19.95 42.48 -18.15
N SER A 475 -20.04 43.77 -18.45
CA SER A 475 -20.97 44.31 -19.43
C SER A 475 -20.21 44.87 -20.64
N LEU A 476 -20.71 44.56 -21.84
CA LEU A 476 -20.19 45.09 -23.11
C LEU A 476 -21.30 45.78 -23.90
N PRO A 477 -21.02 46.94 -24.53
CA PRO A 477 -21.93 47.54 -25.50
C PRO A 477 -22.26 46.55 -26.63
N ARG A 478 -23.51 46.50 -27.09
CA ARG A 478 -23.94 45.55 -28.14
C ARG A 478 -23.08 45.62 -29.41
N ALA A 479 -22.61 46.82 -29.77
CA ALA A 479 -21.76 47.06 -30.94
C ALA A 479 -20.39 46.37 -30.87
N GLU A 480 -19.91 46.01 -29.67
CA GLU A 480 -18.62 45.37 -29.46
C GLU A 480 -18.69 43.86 -29.30
N VAL A 481 -19.91 43.31 -29.14
CA VAL A 481 -20.14 41.87 -29.08
C VAL A 481 -20.19 41.34 -30.51
N LYS A 482 -19.03 40.89 -31.00
CA LYS A 482 -18.83 40.48 -32.39
C LYS A 482 -19.35 39.08 -32.70
N ASP A 483 -19.29 38.16 -31.72
CA ASP A 483 -19.59 36.74 -31.90
C ASP A 483 -20.41 36.19 -30.71
N GLU A 484 -21.01 35.00 -30.90
CA GLU A 484 -21.65 34.22 -29.82
C GLU A 484 -20.66 33.87 -28.70
N ARG A 485 -19.37 33.77 -29.05
CA ARG A 485 -18.24 33.51 -28.15
C ARG A 485 -17.10 34.45 -28.48
N GLN A 486 -16.74 35.30 -27.53
CA GLN A 486 -15.62 36.23 -27.65
C GLN A 486 -14.64 36.02 -26.49
N ASP A 487 -13.34 36.13 -26.74
CA ASP A 487 -12.34 35.97 -25.68
C ASP A 487 -12.36 37.14 -24.69
N LEU A 488 -12.37 36.80 -23.40
CA LEU A 488 -12.31 37.72 -22.27
C LEU A 488 -11.11 37.39 -21.40
N THR A 489 -10.24 38.36 -21.13
CA THR A 489 -9.05 38.15 -20.28
C THR A 489 -9.12 39.00 -19.03
N PHE A 490 -9.13 38.34 -17.88
CA PHE A 490 -8.98 38.97 -16.57
C PHE A 490 -7.50 39.04 -16.18
N VAL A 491 -7.11 40.15 -15.55
CA VAL A 491 -5.80 40.33 -14.93
C VAL A 491 -6.02 40.73 -13.48
N LEU A 492 -5.57 39.90 -12.56
CA LEU A 492 -5.53 40.22 -11.14
C LEU A 492 -4.11 40.68 -10.80
N THR A 493 -3.98 41.87 -10.24
CA THR A 493 -2.69 42.44 -9.84
C THR A 493 -2.71 42.67 -8.34
N ASP A 494 -1.67 42.24 -7.64
CA ASP A 494 -1.49 42.61 -6.24
C ASP A 494 -1.19 44.11 -6.12
N LYS A 495 -1.76 44.77 -5.11
CA LYS A 495 -1.61 46.21 -4.89
C LYS A 495 -0.16 46.60 -4.54
N ALA A 496 0.62 45.67 -3.99
CA ALA A 496 2.07 45.86 -3.81
C ALA A 496 2.87 45.80 -5.13
N GLY A 497 2.26 45.35 -6.24
CA GLY A 497 2.88 45.29 -7.57
C GLY A 497 3.75 44.06 -7.83
N ASP A 498 3.95 43.21 -6.82
CA ASP A 498 4.93 42.11 -6.87
C ASP A 498 4.45 40.87 -7.65
N ASP A 499 3.14 40.70 -7.86
CA ASP A 499 2.58 39.50 -8.48
C ASP A 499 1.33 39.83 -9.32
N SER A 500 1.17 39.16 -10.45
CA SER A 500 -0.03 39.28 -11.30
C SER A 500 -0.42 37.95 -11.91
N ALA A 501 -1.72 37.67 -11.93
CA ALA A 501 -2.29 36.46 -12.51
C ALA A 501 -3.22 36.83 -13.68
N ARG A 502 -3.10 36.11 -14.80
CA ARG A 502 -3.95 36.30 -15.97
C ARG A 502 -4.81 35.08 -16.21
N HIS A 503 -6.09 35.27 -16.50
CA HIS A 503 -7.03 34.18 -16.78
C HIS A 503 -7.87 34.49 -18.00
N ARG A 504 -7.80 33.60 -18.99
CA ARG A 504 -8.59 33.68 -20.22
C ARG A 504 -9.89 32.89 -20.05
N THR A 505 -11.00 33.52 -20.40
CA THR A 505 -12.35 32.95 -20.40
C THR A 505 -13.11 33.47 -21.61
N VAL A 506 -14.41 33.17 -21.69
CA VAL A 506 -15.26 33.51 -22.83
C VAL A 506 -16.39 34.44 -22.38
N PHE A 507 -16.62 35.49 -23.15
CA PHE A 507 -17.81 36.32 -23.14
C PHE A 507 -18.83 35.75 -24.14
N ARG A 508 -20.06 35.54 -23.68
CA ARG A 508 -21.18 35.05 -24.48
C ARG A 508 -22.10 36.18 -24.91
N GLY A 509 -22.53 36.13 -26.17
CA GLY A 509 -23.49 37.05 -26.75
C GLY A 509 -24.69 36.33 -27.36
N PRO A 510 -25.79 37.05 -27.66
CA PRO A 510 -26.87 36.51 -28.46
C PRO A 510 -26.37 36.13 -29.85
N HIS A 511 -26.96 35.08 -30.42
CA HIS A 511 -26.71 34.69 -31.80
C HIS A 511 -27.00 35.90 -32.70
N SER A 512 -26.01 36.31 -33.48
CA SER A 512 -26.18 37.31 -34.55
C SER A 512 -27.11 36.79 -35.62
#